data_AF-A0A838SGI7-F1
#
_entry.id   AF-A0A838SGI7-F1
#
_cell.length_a   1.000
_cell.length_b   1.000
_cell.length_c   1.000
_cell.angle_alpha   90.00
_cell.angle_beta   90.00
_cell.angle_gamma   90.00
#
_symmetry.space_group_name_H-M   'P 1'
#
loop_
_entity.id
_entity.type
_entity.pdbx_description
1 polymer ?
#
loop_
_entity_poly.entity_id
_entity_poly.type
_entity_poly.pdbx_seq_one_letter_code
_entity_poly.pdbx_strand_id
1 'polypeptide(L)'
;GGLSHGAFTIGGAILGALAERTYAKSQETEDSNRISWVPAFLDRQTRDALLRYLAVTHCGRGRGDYTDPREFPLFWREATEEIIQQKKKDLNQAWILAKVPPSHKNPDEAEAFLVPILTTMAQHILLKFYPEAKSWLKDAPL
;
A
#
# COMPACT_ATOMS: atom_id res chain seq x y z
N GLY A 1 7.63 -12.62 -10.27
CA GLY A 1 6.52 -11.85 -10.89
C GLY A 1 5.28 -11.57 -10.04
N GLY A 2 5.09 -12.11 -8.83
CA GLY A 2 3.85 -11.89 -8.06
C GLY A 2 3.82 -10.59 -7.23
N LEU A 3 4.99 -10.08 -6.84
CA LEU A 3 5.05 -8.98 -5.87
C LEU A 3 4.71 -7.61 -6.49
N SER A 4 5.26 -7.31 -7.67
CA SER A 4 5.01 -6.03 -8.36
C SER A 4 3.55 -5.92 -8.80
N HIS A 5 2.95 -7.02 -9.28
CA HIS A 5 1.52 -7.05 -9.64
C HIS A 5 0.60 -6.85 -8.43
N GLY A 6 0.92 -7.45 -7.26
CA GLY A 6 0.12 -7.25 -6.05
C GLY A 6 0.25 -5.84 -5.46
N ALA A 7 1.43 -5.21 -5.57
CA ALA A 7 1.64 -3.83 -5.16
C ALA A 7 0.85 -2.85 -6.05
N PHE A 8 0.75 -3.12 -7.35
CA PHE A 8 -0.11 -2.37 -8.27
C PHE A 8 -1.58 -2.50 -7.87
N THR A 9 -2.09 -3.71 -7.64
CA THR A 9 -3.47 -3.92 -7.16
C THR A 9 -3.76 -3.16 -5.86
N ILE A 10 -2.81 -3.11 -4.93
CA ILE A 10 -2.98 -2.38 -3.67
C ILE A 10 -2.90 -0.86 -3.88
N GLY A 11 -1.95 -0.38 -4.69
CA GLY A 11 -1.84 1.02 -5.05
C GLY A 11 -3.13 1.53 -5.69
N GLY A 12 -3.62 0.81 -6.71
CA GLY A 12 -4.91 1.08 -7.36
C GLY A 12 -6.11 0.95 -6.42
N ALA A 13 -6.13 0.00 -5.48
CA ALA A 13 -7.21 -0.10 -4.49
C ALA A 13 -7.23 1.08 -3.49
N ILE A 14 -6.06 1.52 -3.03
CA ILE A 14 -5.93 2.70 -2.14
C ILE A 14 -6.40 3.96 -2.87
N LEU A 15 -6.00 4.12 -4.14
CA LEU A 15 -6.36 5.29 -4.96
C LEU A 15 -7.80 5.24 -5.47
N GLY A 16 -8.32 4.07 -5.83
CA GLY A 16 -9.71 3.86 -6.23
C GLY A 16 -10.69 4.18 -5.10
N ALA A 17 -10.37 3.75 -3.87
CA ALA A 17 -11.13 4.13 -2.69
C ALA A 17 -11.13 5.65 -2.43
N LEU A 18 -10.07 6.36 -2.83
CA LEU A 18 -10.01 7.82 -2.78
C LEU A 18 -10.91 8.45 -3.86
N ALA A 19 -10.87 7.93 -5.09
CA ALA A 19 -11.65 8.43 -6.22
C ALA A 19 -13.17 8.23 -6.00
N GLU A 20 -13.63 7.03 -5.64
CA GLU A 20 -15.06 6.75 -5.43
C GLU A 20 -15.68 7.67 -4.36
N ARG A 21 -14.90 8.01 -3.33
CA ARG A 21 -15.42 8.79 -2.19
C ARG A 21 -15.36 10.29 -2.42
N THR A 22 -14.48 10.80 -3.27
CA THR A 22 -14.56 12.18 -3.75
C THR A 22 -15.76 12.38 -4.66
N TYR A 23 -16.07 11.42 -5.53
CA TYR A 23 -17.28 11.44 -6.37
C TYR A 23 -18.59 11.34 -5.56
N ALA A 24 -18.65 10.49 -4.53
CA ALA A 24 -19.82 10.39 -3.67
C ALA A 24 -20.08 11.69 -2.87
N LYS A 25 -19.01 12.38 -2.45
CA LYS A 25 -19.11 13.62 -1.67
C LYS A 25 -19.50 14.83 -2.52
N SER A 26 -19.19 14.85 -3.82
CA SER A 26 -19.60 15.96 -4.71
C SER A 26 -21.09 16.00 -5.04
N GLN A 27 -21.84 14.94 -4.72
CA GLN A 27 -23.30 14.91 -4.90
C GLN A 27 -24.07 15.36 -3.64
N GLU A 28 -23.40 15.42 -2.48
CA GLU A 28 -24.00 15.92 -1.24
C GLU A 28 -23.38 17.27 -0.86
N THR A 29 -24.15 18.32 -1.19
CA THR A 29 -24.11 19.67 -0.61
C THR A 29 -23.14 20.69 -1.23
N GLU A 30 -23.70 21.82 -1.65
CA GLU A 30 -23.07 23.12 -1.98
C GLU A 30 -22.34 23.79 -0.80
N ASP A 31 -21.92 23.03 0.21
CA ASP A 31 -21.18 23.58 1.35
C ASP A 31 -19.68 23.31 1.18
N SER A 32 -18.95 24.42 1.06
CA SER A 32 -17.51 24.55 0.85
C SER A 32 -16.64 24.06 2.01
N ASN A 33 -17.08 23.08 2.80
CA ASN A 33 -16.23 22.35 3.72
C ASN A 33 -15.67 21.10 3.05
N ARG A 34 -14.72 21.33 2.13
CA ARG A 34 -13.94 20.30 1.47
C ARG A 34 -13.17 19.54 2.54
N ILE A 35 -13.74 18.45 3.07
CA ILE A 35 -13.07 17.56 4.04
C ILE A 35 -11.82 17.01 3.33
N SER A 36 -10.71 17.70 3.50
CA SER A 36 -9.41 17.20 3.09
C SER A 36 -9.16 16.00 3.99
N TRP A 37 -9.01 14.82 3.39
CA TRP A 37 -8.59 13.63 4.13
C TRP A 37 -7.42 13.98 5.04
N VAL A 38 -7.56 13.63 6.32
CA VAL A 38 -6.45 13.73 7.27
C VAL A 38 -5.43 12.67 6.82
N PRO A 39 -4.17 13.03 6.51
CA PRO A 39 -3.14 12.09 6.10
C PRO A 39 -3.06 10.82 6.96
N ALA A 40 -3.38 10.94 8.26
CA ALA A 40 -3.49 9.84 9.20
C ALA A 40 -4.42 8.69 8.78
N PHE A 41 -5.51 8.96 8.05
CA PHE A 41 -6.40 7.91 7.54
C PHE A 41 -5.73 7.11 6.41
N LEU A 42 -5.05 7.79 5.50
CA LEU A 42 -4.36 7.16 4.36
C LEU A 42 -3.15 6.36 4.83
N ASP A 43 -2.44 6.84 5.85
CA ASP A 43 -1.37 6.09 6.51
C ASP A 43 -1.92 4.81 7.14
N ARG A 44 -3.06 4.88 7.84
CA ARG A 44 -3.74 3.70 8.40
C ARG A 44 -4.17 2.71 7.31
N GLN A 45 -4.76 3.20 6.22
CA GLN A 45 -5.21 2.35 5.13
C GLN A 45 -4.05 1.65 4.43
N THR A 46 -2.95 2.39 4.22
CA THR A 46 -1.68 1.87 3.68
C THR A 46 -1.11 0.77 4.56
N ARG A 47 -1.07 0.98 5.88
CA ARG A 47 -0.64 -0.02 6.85
C ARG A 47 -1.46 -1.31 6.73
N ASP A 48 -2.78 -1.19 6.75
CA ASP A 48 -3.68 -2.33 6.75
C ASP A 48 -3.57 -3.11 5.42
N ALA A 49 -3.35 -2.42 4.30
CA ALA A 49 -3.13 -3.05 3.00
C ALA A 49 -1.78 -3.77 2.90
N LEU A 50 -0.69 -3.17 3.40
CA LEU A 50 0.62 -3.80 3.49
C LEU A 50 0.59 -5.07 4.35
N LEU A 51 -0.12 -5.05 5.48
CA LEU A 51 -0.28 -6.23 6.33
C LEU A 51 -1.04 -7.36 5.65
N ARG A 52 -2.14 -7.05 4.95
CA ARG A 52 -2.89 -8.05 4.16
C ARG A 52 -2.03 -8.66 3.07
N TYR A 53 -1.23 -7.85 2.41
CA TYR A 53 -0.32 -8.29 1.37
C TYR A 53 0.79 -9.21 1.89
N LEU A 54 1.42 -8.83 3.01
CA LEU A 54 2.40 -9.68 3.69
C LEU A 54 1.79 -11.01 4.12
N ALA A 55 0.56 -11.01 4.62
CA ALA A 55 -0.16 -12.24 4.96
C ALA A 55 -0.39 -13.13 3.73
N VAL A 56 -0.88 -12.57 2.61
CA VAL A 56 -1.09 -13.34 1.37
C VAL A 56 0.22 -13.89 0.80
N THR A 57 1.27 -13.08 0.75
CA THR A 57 2.59 -13.49 0.23
C THR A 57 3.27 -14.52 1.13
N HIS A 58 2.99 -14.50 2.43
CA HIS A 58 3.43 -15.51 3.37
C HIS A 58 2.65 -16.83 3.22
N CYS A 59 1.32 -16.79 3.21
CA CYS A 59 0.47 -17.98 3.14
C CYS A 59 0.44 -18.63 1.75
N GLY A 60 0.64 -17.87 0.67
CA GLY A 60 0.65 -18.37 -0.70
C GLY A 60 1.86 -19.24 -1.07
N ARG A 61 2.81 -19.49 -0.14
CA ARG A 61 4.05 -20.25 -0.36
C ARG A 61 3.90 -21.78 -0.47
N GLY A 62 2.68 -22.31 -0.55
CA GLY A 62 2.44 -23.73 -0.84
C GLY A 62 2.99 -24.71 0.21
N ARG A 63 3.15 -24.30 1.48
CA ARG A 63 3.48 -25.23 2.56
C ARG A 63 2.19 -25.82 3.12
N GLY A 64 1.81 -26.99 2.61
CA GLY A 64 0.66 -27.78 3.02
C GLY A 64 0.68 -28.31 4.46
N ASP A 65 1.42 -27.68 5.37
CA ASP A 65 1.25 -27.90 6.81
C ASP A 65 1.73 -26.65 7.55
N TYR A 66 0.77 -25.85 8.01
CA TYR A 66 1.00 -24.66 8.81
C TYR A 66 1.26 -25.11 10.26
N THR A 67 2.51 -25.37 10.61
CA THR A 67 2.93 -25.81 11.95
C THR A 67 3.39 -24.68 12.87
N ASP A 68 3.25 -23.41 12.44
CA ASP A 68 3.62 -22.26 13.27
C ASP A 68 2.34 -21.54 13.76
N PRO A 69 1.91 -21.73 15.02
CA PRO A 69 0.68 -21.15 15.57
C PRO A 69 0.85 -19.67 15.90
N ARG A 70 1.62 -18.92 15.10
CA ARG A 70 1.83 -17.49 15.32
C ARG A 70 0.60 -16.76 14.84
N GLU A 71 -0.24 -16.40 15.82
CA GLU A 71 -1.11 -15.23 15.74
C GLU A 71 -0.47 -14.12 14.90
N PHE A 72 -1.29 -13.39 14.14
CA PHE A 72 -0.90 -12.30 13.25
C PHE A 72 0.33 -11.55 13.77
N PRO A 73 1.54 -11.79 13.21
CA PRO A 73 2.73 -11.59 14.02
C PRO A 73 2.95 -10.12 14.38
N LEU A 74 3.08 -9.83 15.67
CA LEU A 74 3.30 -8.47 16.20
C LEU A 74 4.50 -7.79 15.51
N PHE A 75 5.53 -8.58 15.16
CA PHE A 75 6.72 -8.09 14.47
C PHE A 75 6.44 -7.51 13.06
N TRP A 76 5.42 -7.96 12.33
CA TRP A 76 5.03 -7.35 11.06
C TRP A 76 4.33 -6.01 11.26
N ARG A 77 3.52 -5.90 12.31
CA ARG A 77 2.82 -4.66 12.65
C ARG A 77 3.83 -3.57 13.00
N GLU A 78 4.75 -3.88 13.89
CA GLU A 78 5.82 -2.97 14.30
C GLU A 78 6.70 -2.56 13.11
N ALA A 79 7.14 -3.53 12.29
CA ALA A 79 7.95 -3.22 11.10
C ALA A 79 7.19 -2.39 10.06
N THR A 80 5.88 -2.62 9.90
CA THR A 80 5.03 -1.83 9.00
C THR A 80 4.88 -0.40 9.49
N GLU A 81 4.66 -0.21 10.79
CA GLU A 81 4.57 1.11 11.40
C GLU A 81 5.90 1.87 11.33
N GLU A 82 7.01 1.18 11.59
CA GLU A 82 8.37 1.72 11.44
C GLU A 82 8.61 2.23 10.01
N ILE A 83 8.36 1.41 8.98
CA ILE A 83 8.62 1.80 7.60
C ILE A 83 7.66 2.90 7.11
N ILE A 84 6.42 2.95 7.61
CA ILE A 84 5.49 4.06 7.30
C ILE A 84 6.03 5.37 7.85
N GLN A 85 6.56 5.39 9.08
CA GLN A 85 7.18 6.60 9.61
C GLN A 85 8.42 7.01 8.81
N GLN A 86 9.24 6.04 8.39
CA GLN A 86 10.41 6.31 7.53
C GLN A 86 10.00 6.88 6.16
N LYS A 87 8.91 6.40 5.58
CA LYS A 87 8.38 6.81 4.25
C LYS A 87 7.33 7.90 4.30
N LYS A 88 7.09 8.51 5.47
CA LYS A 88 6.03 9.50 5.69
C LYS A 88 6.07 10.68 4.72
N LYS A 89 7.26 11.19 4.39
CA LYS A 89 7.42 12.30 3.44
C LYS A 89 6.98 11.89 2.03
N ASP A 90 7.42 10.70 1.58
CA ASP A 90 7.10 10.16 0.25
C ASP A 90 5.60 9.84 0.16
N LEU A 91 5.02 9.23 1.20
CA LEU A 91 3.58 8.96 1.27
C LEU A 91 2.75 10.24 1.26
N ASN A 92 3.15 11.27 2.03
CA ASN A 92 2.48 12.57 1.99
C ASN A 92 2.50 13.19 0.60
N GLN A 93 3.60 13.06 -0.14
CA GLN A 93 3.68 13.52 -1.52
C GLN A 93 2.71 12.74 -2.43
N ALA A 94 2.62 11.41 -2.27
CA ALA A 94 1.63 10.60 -2.97
C ALA A 94 0.19 11.05 -2.67
N TRP A 95 -0.11 11.40 -1.41
CA TRP A 95 -1.43 11.92 -1.01
C TRP A 95 -1.74 13.29 -1.60
N ILE A 96 -0.74 14.14 -1.79
CA ILE A 96 -0.90 15.43 -2.46
C ILE A 96 -1.23 15.22 -3.95
N LEU A 97 -0.49 14.33 -4.63
CA LEU A 97 -0.74 13.99 -6.03
C LEU A 97 -2.14 13.39 -6.22
N ALA A 98 -2.56 12.52 -5.31
CA ALA A 98 -3.86 11.85 -5.38
C ALA A 98 -5.07 12.76 -5.11
N LYS A 99 -4.86 13.96 -4.52
CA LYS A 99 -5.92 14.96 -4.31
C LYS A 99 -6.26 15.75 -5.57
N VAL A 100 -5.39 15.73 -6.57
CA VAL A 100 -5.64 16.35 -7.87
C VAL A 100 -6.57 15.41 -8.65
N PRO A 101 -7.75 15.87 -9.12
CA PRO A 101 -8.61 15.02 -9.93
C PRO A 101 -7.85 14.54 -11.16
N PRO A 102 -7.98 13.25 -11.54
CA PRO A 102 -7.29 12.72 -12.71
C PRO A 102 -7.69 13.56 -13.93
N SER A 103 -6.68 14.15 -14.57
CA SER A 103 -6.85 14.81 -15.85
C SER A 103 -6.74 13.76 -16.95
N HIS A 104 -7.45 13.93 -18.07
CA HIS A 104 -7.27 13.10 -19.27
C HIS A 104 -5.81 13.03 -19.77
N LYS A 105 -4.92 13.92 -19.32
CA LYS A 105 -3.49 13.91 -19.63
C LYS A 105 -2.62 13.13 -18.65
N ASN A 106 -3.10 12.89 -17.42
CA ASN A 106 -2.37 12.21 -16.34
C ASN A 106 -3.34 11.41 -15.46
N PRO A 107 -3.89 10.29 -15.97
CA PRO A 107 -4.79 9.46 -15.16
C PRO A 107 -4.06 8.76 -14.00
N ASP A 108 -2.73 8.55 -14.08
CA ASP A 108 -2.05 7.57 -13.21
C ASP A 108 -0.78 8.09 -12.49
N GLU A 109 -0.52 9.40 -12.43
CA GLU A 109 0.72 9.91 -11.77
C GLU A 109 0.80 9.55 -10.29
N ALA A 110 -0.32 9.61 -9.57
CA ALA A 110 -0.36 9.23 -8.16
C ALA A 110 -0.10 7.73 -7.97
N GLU A 111 -0.60 6.89 -8.88
CA GLU A 111 -0.37 5.44 -8.84
C GLU A 111 1.07 5.08 -9.21
N ALA A 112 1.57 5.66 -10.30
CA ALA A 112 2.95 5.51 -10.74
C ALA A 112 3.95 5.96 -9.66
N PHE A 113 3.58 6.94 -8.82
CA PHE A 113 4.40 7.37 -7.69
C PHE A 113 4.22 6.48 -6.45
N LEU A 114 3.00 6.03 -6.15
CA LEU A 114 2.68 5.25 -4.94
C LEU A 114 3.15 3.80 -5.02
N VAL A 115 2.97 3.13 -6.17
CA VAL A 115 3.26 1.70 -6.33
C VAL A 115 4.73 1.36 -6.05
N PRO A 116 5.74 2.12 -6.53
CA PRO A 116 7.14 1.89 -6.19
C PRO A 116 7.43 2.05 -4.68
N ILE A 117 6.78 3.00 -4.01
CA ILE A 117 6.92 3.21 -2.57
C ILE A 117 6.40 1.98 -1.83
N LEU A 118 5.17 1.55 -2.12
CA LEU A 118 4.56 0.37 -1.49
C LEU A 118 5.37 -0.91 -1.75
N THR A 119 5.87 -1.08 -2.98
CA THR A 119 6.71 -2.21 -3.37
C THR A 119 7.99 -2.24 -2.54
N THR A 120 8.68 -1.10 -2.43
CA THR A 120 9.91 -0.97 -1.64
C THR A 120 9.66 -1.28 -0.17
N MET A 121 8.57 -0.75 0.40
CA MET A 121 8.19 -1.00 1.80
C MET A 121 7.93 -2.49 2.05
N ALA A 122 7.14 -3.13 1.19
CA ALA A 122 6.81 -4.54 1.32
C ALA A 122 8.06 -5.43 1.17
N GLN A 123 8.93 -5.14 0.20
CA GLN A 123 10.20 -5.85 0.04
C GLN A 123 11.12 -5.70 1.25
N HIS A 124 11.21 -4.48 1.79
CA HIS A 124 12.02 -4.21 2.98
C HIS A 124 11.54 -5.05 4.19
N ILE A 125 10.24 -5.01 4.48
CA ILE A 125 9.67 -5.78 5.59
C ILE A 125 9.86 -7.28 5.35
N LEU A 126 9.60 -7.76 4.14
CA LEU A 126 9.69 -9.17 3.80
C LEU A 126 11.13 -9.70 3.92
N LEU A 127 12.12 -8.95 3.42
CA LEU A 127 13.54 -9.31 3.52
C LEU A 127 14.08 -9.24 4.96
N LYS A 128 13.51 -8.37 5.81
CA LYS A 128 13.86 -8.29 7.24
C LYS A 128 13.57 -9.60 7.98
N PHE A 129 12.46 -10.28 7.65
CA PHE A 129 12.02 -11.50 8.34
C PHE A 129 12.25 -12.79 7.56
N TYR A 130 12.44 -12.69 6.24
CA TYR A 130 12.65 -13.83 5.34
C TYR A 130 13.80 -13.52 4.38
N PRO A 131 15.06 -13.48 4.85
CA PRO A 131 16.22 -13.13 4.02
C PRO A 131 16.42 -14.08 2.83
N GLU A 132 15.98 -15.34 2.96
CA GLU A 132 15.95 -16.32 1.86
C GLU A 132 15.04 -15.90 0.71
N ALA A 133 14.14 -14.93 0.94
CA ALA A 133 13.30 -14.36 -0.10
C ALA A 133 14.07 -13.61 -1.19
N LYS A 134 15.31 -13.21 -0.89
CA LYS A 134 16.18 -12.48 -1.81
C LYS A 134 16.45 -13.22 -3.11
N SER A 135 16.42 -14.55 -3.11
CA SER A 135 16.72 -15.35 -4.30
C SER A 135 15.68 -15.18 -5.40
N TRP A 136 14.39 -15.25 -5.07
CA TRP A 136 13.29 -15.16 -6.04
C TRP A 136 12.70 -13.75 -6.20
N LEU A 137 13.11 -12.80 -5.36
CA LEU A 137 12.86 -11.37 -5.57
C LEU A 137 13.64 -10.80 -6.76
N LYS A 138 14.82 -11.34 -7.05
CA LYS A 138 15.64 -10.95 -8.21
C LYS A 138 14.97 -11.26 -9.55
N ASP A 139 14.06 -12.22 -9.56
CA ASP A 139 13.34 -12.67 -10.75
C ASP A 139 11.97 -11.98 -10.90
N ALA A 140 11.66 -10.99 -10.04
CA ALA A 140 10.48 -10.16 -10.18
C ALA A 140 10.79 -8.96 -11.10
N PRO A 141 10.06 -8.77 -12.22
CA PRO A 141 10.18 -7.54 -12.99
C PRO A 141 9.78 -6.37 -12.09
N LEU A 142 10.63 -5.34 -12.06
CA LEU A 142 10.33 -4.04 -11.46
C LEU A 142 9.23 -3.34 -12.26
#